data_AF-C1JZQ0-F1
#
_entry.id   AF-C1JZQ0-F1
#
_cell.length_a   1.000
_cell.length_b   1.000
_cell.length_c   1.000
_cell.angle_alpha   90.00
_cell.angle_beta   90.00
_cell.angle_gamma   90.00
#
_symmetry.space_group_name_H-M   'P 1'
#
loop_
_entity.id
_entity.type
_entity.pdbx_description
1 polymer ?
#
loop_
_entity_poly.entity_id
_entity_poly.type
_entity_poly.pdbx_seq_one_letter_code
_entity_poly.pdbx_strand_id
1 'polypeptide(L)'
;AVIINERLVKDDVFTSIHIEEQTIQFRSSRAGDDELTNDIPNVSKYSLRHLDENGIVRVGSEVMPGDVLVGRTSPKGEENPSQEEKLLMAILQQRSSNKKDTSLKVKNGHNGTVIHVEVLSRDKGDVLEEGIDKIVKVSIAQKRKIKVGDKVAGRHGNKGVISIVLPEEDMPYLEDGT
;
A
#
# COMPACT_ATOMS: atom_id res chain seq x y z
N ALA A 1 25.95 14.61 -15.59
CA ALA A 1 25.44 14.32 -14.24
C ALA A 1 25.22 15.64 -13.52
N VAL A 2 24.27 15.74 -12.59
CA VAL A 2 23.92 16.97 -11.87
C VAL A 2 24.24 16.78 -10.38
N ILE A 3 24.86 17.80 -9.79
CA ILE A 3 25.09 17.87 -8.35
C ILE A 3 24.06 18.84 -7.77
N ILE A 4 23.48 18.51 -6.62
CA ILE A 4 22.54 19.40 -5.93
C ILE A 4 23.03 19.68 -4.51
N ASN A 5 22.76 20.89 -4.02
CA ASN A 5 23.01 21.28 -2.63
C ASN A 5 21.97 20.61 -1.71
N GLU A 6 22.41 20.07 -0.58
CA GLU A 6 21.58 19.46 0.45
C GLU A 6 20.48 20.39 0.97
N ARG A 7 20.73 21.71 0.96
CA ARG A 7 19.72 22.74 1.32
C ARG A 7 18.42 22.57 0.55
N LEU A 8 18.49 22.19 -0.73
CA LEU A 8 17.29 21.96 -1.55
C LEU A 8 16.44 20.77 -1.07
N VAL A 9 17.07 19.80 -0.39
CA VAL A 9 16.38 18.65 0.24
C VAL A 9 15.82 19.04 1.61
N LYS A 10 16.55 19.87 2.37
CA LYS A 10 16.12 20.38 3.68
C LYS A 10 14.89 21.27 3.56
N ASP A 11 14.90 22.19 2.60
CA ASP A 11 13.86 23.19 2.37
C ASP A 11 12.68 22.67 1.52
N ASP A 12 12.67 21.37 1.20
CA ASP A 12 11.63 20.71 0.40
C ASP A 12 11.39 21.33 -1.00
N VAL A 13 12.35 22.07 -1.56
CA VAL A 13 12.20 22.85 -2.80
C VAL A 13 11.72 22.01 -3.98
N PHE A 14 12.29 20.81 -4.14
CA PHE A 14 11.94 19.87 -5.21
C PHE A 14 11.24 18.62 -4.65
N THR A 15 10.24 18.84 -3.78
CA THR A 15 9.44 17.75 -3.23
C THR A 15 8.10 17.63 -3.95
N SER A 16 7.74 16.40 -4.31
CA SER A 16 6.44 16.08 -4.91
C SER A 16 5.59 15.23 -3.96
N ILE A 17 4.27 15.34 -4.11
CA ILE A 17 3.31 14.44 -3.47
C ILE A 17 2.80 13.50 -4.54
N HIS A 18 2.99 12.20 -4.33
CA HIS A 18 2.46 11.16 -5.19
C HIS A 18 1.29 10.50 -4.48
N ILE A 19 0.14 10.41 -5.14
CA ILE A 19 -1.05 9.73 -4.60
C ILE A 19 -1.28 8.49 -5.45
N GLU A 20 -1.26 7.32 -4.83
CA GLU A 20 -1.65 6.06 -5.45
C GLU A 20 -3.02 5.64 -4.90
N GLU A 21 -3.91 5.23 -5.79
CA GLU A 21 -5.18 4.60 -5.42
C GLU A 21 -5.04 3.08 -5.59
N GLN A 22 -5.37 2.34 -4.55
CA GLN A 22 -5.45 0.88 -4.57
C GLN A 22 -6.87 0.44 -4.28
N THR A 23 -7.38 -0.46 -5.11
CA THR A 23 -8.79 -0.86 -5.09
C THR A 23 -8.92 -2.36 -4.94
N ILE A 24 -9.88 -2.79 -4.13
CA ILE A 24 -10.28 -4.19 -3.98
C ILE A 24 -11.79 -4.33 -4.15
N GLN A 25 -12.19 -5.38 -4.85
CA GLN A 25 -13.58 -5.71 -5.13
C GLN A 25 -13.97 -6.96 -4.33
N PHE A 26 -15.15 -6.93 -3.73
CA PHE A 26 -15.77 -8.06 -3.04
C PHE A 26 -16.76 -8.70 -3.99
N ARG A 27 -16.58 -9.99 -4.24
CA ARG A 27 -17.36 -10.74 -5.22
C ARG A 27 -18.18 -11.84 -4.56
N SER A 28 -19.35 -12.08 -5.10
CA SER A 28 -20.19 -13.22 -4.74
C SER A 28 -19.74 -14.43 -5.57
N SER A 29 -19.51 -15.58 -4.92
CA SER A 29 -19.10 -16.81 -5.60
C SER A 29 -20.02 -17.98 -5.24
N ARG A 30 -19.94 -19.09 -5.99
CA ARG A 30 -20.71 -20.30 -5.68
C ARG A 30 -20.38 -20.90 -4.31
N ALA A 31 -19.16 -20.67 -3.80
CA ALA A 31 -18.71 -21.16 -2.50
C ALA A 31 -19.10 -20.21 -1.33
N GLY A 32 -19.73 -19.08 -1.65
CA GLY A 32 -20.07 -18.01 -0.71
C GLY A 32 -19.44 -16.67 -1.12
N ASP A 33 -19.77 -15.64 -0.36
CA ASP A 33 -19.41 -14.26 -0.68
C ASP A 33 -18.11 -13.84 0.02
N ASP A 34 -17.38 -12.93 -0.61
CA ASP A 34 -16.23 -12.29 0.02
C ASP A 34 -16.67 -11.45 1.23
N GLU A 35 -16.08 -11.70 2.39
CA GLU A 35 -16.38 -10.95 3.61
C GLU A 35 -15.29 -9.90 3.89
N LEU A 36 -15.74 -8.69 4.23
CA LEU A 36 -14.90 -7.62 4.77
C LEU A 36 -14.78 -7.83 6.29
N THR A 37 -13.57 -8.09 6.78
CA THR A 37 -13.33 -8.42 8.19
C THR A 37 -11.91 -8.09 8.63
N ASN A 38 -11.73 -7.81 9.93
CA ASN A 38 -10.41 -7.71 10.56
C ASN A 38 -9.84 -9.06 11.04
N ASP A 39 -10.66 -10.11 11.09
CA ASP A 39 -10.28 -11.46 11.49
C ASP A 39 -9.76 -12.25 10.29
N ILE A 40 -8.48 -12.05 9.99
CA ILE A 40 -7.83 -12.61 8.80
C ILE A 40 -6.91 -13.76 9.21
N PRO A 41 -7.13 -14.99 8.69
CA PRO A 41 -6.33 -16.15 9.08
C PRO A 41 -4.88 -16.03 8.57
N ASN A 42 -3.93 -16.50 9.38
CA ASN A 42 -2.50 -16.57 9.05
C ASN A 42 -1.82 -15.21 8.79
N VAL A 43 -2.39 -14.10 9.29
CA VAL A 43 -1.77 -12.76 9.20
C VAL A 43 -1.22 -12.34 10.56
N SER A 44 -0.05 -11.70 10.55
CA SER A 44 0.58 -11.20 11.77
C SER A 44 -0.21 -10.04 12.39
N LYS A 45 -0.25 -9.95 13.72
CA LYS A 45 -0.86 -8.80 14.43
C LYS A 45 -0.20 -7.47 14.04
N TYR A 46 1.08 -7.50 13.68
CA TYR A 46 1.80 -6.31 13.22
C TYR A 46 1.20 -5.76 11.92
N SER A 47 0.91 -6.62 10.95
CA SER A 47 0.32 -6.22 9.66
C SER A 47 -1.13 -5.70 9.79
N LEU A 48 -1.84 -6.09 10.86
CA LEU A 48 -3.23 -5.72 11.12
C LEU A 48 -3.37 -4.45 11.99
N ARG A 49 -2.26 -3.90 12.49
CA ARG A 49 -2.26 -2.83 13.52
C ARG A 49 -3.04 -1.57 13.15
N HIS A 50 -3.19 -1.31 11.85
CA HIS A 50 -3.83 -0.11 11.31
C HIS A 50 -5.29 -0.32 10.89
N LEU A 51 -5.80 -1.56 10.96
CA LEU A 51 -7.18 -1.86 10.62
C LEU A 51 -8.14 -1.39 11.71
N ASP A 52 -9.34 -1.00 11.29
CA ASP A 52 -10.48 -0.73 12.15
C ASP A 52 -11.27 -2.02 12.47
N GLU A 53 -12.40 -1.86 13.15
CA GLU A 53 -13.29 -2.97 13.53
C GLU A 53 -13.92 -3.66 12.32
N ASN A 54 -14.06 -2.95 11.20
CA ASN A 54 -14.62 -3.48 9.96
C ASN A 54 -13.55 -4.19 9.11
N GLY A 55 -12.26 -4.00 9.40
CA GLY A 55 -11.17 -4.53 8.57
C GLY A 55 -10.71 -3.55 7.49
N ILE A 56 -10.93 -2.25 7.63
CA ILE A 56 -10.42 -1.22 6.74
C ILE A 56 -9.34 -0.40 7.45
N VAL A 57 -8.29 -0.01 6.73
CA VAL A 57 -7.23 0.84 7.28
C VAL A 57 -7.75 2.23 7.67
N ARG A 58 -7.27 2.75 8.80
CA ARG A 58 -7.66 4.08 9.29
C ARG A 58 -6.96 5.19 8.49
N VAL A 59 -7.70 6.23 8.14
CA VAL A 59 -7.14 7.46 7.56
C VAL A 59 -6.13 8.09 8.52
N GLY A 60 -5.00 8.55 8.01
CA GLY A 60 -3.86 9.06 8.78
C GLY A 60 -2.83 8.00 9.18
N SER A 61 -3.10 6.71 8.95
CA SER A 61 -2.13 5.65 9.24
C SER A 61 -0.95 5.70 8.29
N GLU A 62 0.26 5.61 8.84
CA GLU A 62 1.48 5.39 8.06
C GLU A 62 1.65 3.90 7.76
N VAL A 63 1.59 3.55 6.49
CA VAL A 63 1.58 2.17 6.01
C VAL A 63 2.88 1.83 5.29
N MET A 64 3.36 0.61 5.51
CA MET A 64 4.57 0.05 4.94
C MET A 64 4.24 -1.17 4.07
N PRO A 65 5.14 -1.59 3.17
CA PRO A 65 4.97 -2.82 2.40
C PRO A 65 4.61 -4.01 3.29
N GLY A 66 3.55 -4.74 2.93
CA GLY A 66 3.06 -5.90 3.69
C GLY A 66 2.03 -5.58 4.78
N ASP A 67 1.75 -4.30 5.06
CA ASP A 67 0.60 -3.92 5.89
C ASP A 67 -0.70 -4.19 5.14
N VAL A 68 -1.74 -4.59 5.89
CA VAL A 68 -3.07 -4.82 5.32
C VAL A 68 -3.81 -3.48 5.23
N LEU A 69 -4.29 -3.15 4.04
CA LEU A 69 -5.12 -1.96 3.77
C LEU A 69 -6.61 -2.27 3.92
N VAL A 70 -7.02 -3.42 3.41
CA VAL A 70 -8.42 -3.87 3.46
C VAL A 70 -8.42 -5.38 3.67
N GLY A 71 -8.99 -5.82 4.78
CA GLY A 71 -9.16 -7.21 5.14
C GLY A 71 -10.28 -7.85 4.34
N ARG A 72 -9.92 -8.82 3.50
CA ARG A 72 -10.88 -9.62 2.73
C ARG A 72 -10.63 -11.10 3.00
N THR A 73 -11.68 -11.79 3.41
CA THR A 73 -11.66 -13.24 3.53
C THR A 73 -12.63 -13.85 2.54
N SER A 74 -12.10 -14.75 1.69
CA SER A 74 -12.91 -15.52 0.75
C SER A 74 -13.14 -16.92 1.31
N PRO A 75 -14.35 -17.50 1.16
CA PRO A 75 -14.57 -18.90 1.49
C PRO A 75 -13.71 -19.78 0.57
N LYS A 76 -13.02 -20.75 1.15
CA LYS A 76 -12.39 -21.82 0.39
C LYS A 76 -13.49 -22.74 -0.12
N GLY A 77 -13.50 -22.99 -1.44
CA GLY A 77 -14.31 -24.08 -1.97
C GLY A 77 -13.90 -25.42 -1.37
N GLU A 78 -14.72 -26.45 -1.56
CA GLU A 78 -14.40 -27.84 -1.17
C GLU A 78 -13.23 -28.38 -2.02
N GLU A 79 -12.02 -27.89 -1.78
CA GLU A 79 -10.80 -28.54 -2.23
C GLU A 79 -10.39 -29.58 -1.20
N ASN A 80 -10.26 -30.83 -1.64
CA ASN A 80 -9.72 -31.89 -0.81
C ASN A 80 -8.27 -31.53 -0.45
N PRO A 81 -7.92 -31.30 0.84
CA PRO A 81 -6.56 -30.94 1.20
C PRO A 81 -5.62 -32.11 0.87
N SER A 82 -4.37 -31.77 0.53
CA SER A 82 -3.37 -32.77 0.18
C SER A 82 -3.10 -33.71 1.36
N GLN A 83 -2.56 -34.91 1.09
CA GLN A 83 -2.18 -35.84 2.18
C GLN A 83 -1.14 -35.21 3.13
N GLU A 84 -0.27 -34.33 2.61
CA GLU A 84 0.73 -33.60 3.37
C GLU A 84 0.10 -32.54 4.28
N GLU A 85 -0.89 -31.78 3.78
CA GLU A 85 -1.63 -30.79 4.58
C GLU A 85 -2.44 -31.47 5.68
N LYS A 86 -3.10 -32.60 5.36
CA LYS A 86 -3.82 -33.41 6.36
C LYS A 86 -2.88 -33.91 7.45
N LEU A 87 -1.70 -34.39 7.09
CA LEU A 87 -0.68 -34.83 8.05
C LEU A 87 -0.20 -33.67 8.93
N LEU A 88 0.11 -32.52 8.31
CA LEU A 88 0.55 -31.33 9.03
C LEU A 88 -0.52 -30.82 10.02
N MET A 89 -1.78 -30.79 9.60
CA MET A 89 -2.91 -30.43 10.47
C MET A 89 -3.08 -31.42 11.63
N ALA A 90 -2.91 -32.72 11.40
CA ALA A 90 -2.96 -33.74 12.44
C ALA A 90 -1.83 -33.57 13.47
N ILE A 91 -0.62 -33.22 13.02
CA ILE A 91 0.53 -32.95 13.90
C ILE A 91 0.32 -31.66 14.70
N LEU A 92 -0.13 -30.59 14.05
CA LEU A 92 -0.32 -29.29 14.67
C LEU A 92 -1.62 -29.16 15.48
N GLN A 93 -2.49 -30.18 15.44
CA GLN A 93 -3.86 -30.15 15.99
C GLN A 93 -4.67 -28.91 15.56
N GLN A 94 -4.34 -28.35 14.41
CA GLN A 94 -5.01 -27.16 13.88
C GLN A 94 -6.16 -27.58 12.96
N ARG A 95 -7.35 -27.03 13.22
CA ARG A 95 -8.49 -27.19 12.32
C ARG A 95 -8.29 -26.31 11.09
N SER A 96 -8.62 -26.84 9.92
CA SER A 96 -8.63 -26.06 8.68
C SER A 96 -9.57 -24.87 8.83
N SER A 97 -9.05 -23.64 8.70
CA SER A 97 -9.94 -22.50 8.48
C SER A 97 -10.53 -22.61 7.08
N ASN A 98 -11.85 -22.60 7.01
CA ASN A 98 -12.61 -22.57 5.76
C ASN A 98 -12.50 -21.22 5.04
N LYS A 99 -11.85 -20.23 5.66
CA LYS A 99 -11.61 -18.90 5.09
C LYS A 99 -10.17 -18.78 4.62
N LYS A 100 -9.95 -18.12 3.49
CA LYS A 100 -8.64 -17.78 2.94
C LYS A 100 -8.44 -16.27 2.97
N ASP A 101 -7.24 -15.84 3.35
CA ASP A 101 -6.81 -14.44 3.19
C ASP A 101 -6.69 -14.09 1.70
N THR A 102 -7.51 -13.14 1.26
CA THR A 102 -7.43 -12.52 -0.07
C THR A 102 -7.37 -11.00 0.04
N SER A 103 -6.87 -10.48 1.17
CA SER A 103 -6.86 -9.07 1.54
C SER A 103 -5.99 -8.19 0.63
N LEU A 104 -6.33 -6.90 0.58
CA LEU A 104 -5.50 -5.87 -0.05
C LEU A 104 -4.35 -5.51 0.88
N LYS A 105 -3.11 -5.70 0.41
CA LYS A 105 -1.89 -5.33 1.14
C LYS A 105 -1.13 -4.27 0.37
N VAL A 106 -0.37 -3.44 1.08
CA VAL A 106 0.52 -2.45 0.46
C VAL A 106 1.54 -3.17 -0.42
N LYS A 107 1.58 -2.81 -1.71
CA LYS A 107 2.54 -3.33 -2.68
C LYS A 107 3.98 -3.02 -2.28
N ASN A 108 4.90 -3.89 -2.68
CA ASN A 108 6.33 -3.65 -2.49
C ASN A 108 6.76 -2.33 -3.14
N GLY A 109 7.64 -1.58 -2.47
CA GLY A 109 8.14 -0.29 -2.94
C GLY A 109 7.16 0.88 -2.79
N HIS A 110 5.96 0.64 -2.26
CA HIS A 110 4.99 1.67 -1.92
C HIS A 110 4.91 1.81 -0.41
N ASN A 111 4.87 3.05 0.06
CA ASN A 111 4.70 3.42 1.45
C ASN A 111 4.16 4.84 1.50
N GLY A 112 3.53 5.20 2.59
CA GLY A 112 3.00 6.55 2.75
C GLY A 112 1.91 6.60 3.80
N THR A 113 1.15 7.68 3.75
CA THR A 113 0.04 7.92 4.68
C THR A 113 -1.26 7.71 3.94
N VAL A 114 -2.18 6.96 4.55
CA VAL A 114 -3.55 6.83 4.03
C VAL A 114 -4.24 8.18 4.16
N ILE A 115 -4.63 8.78 3.03
CA ILE A 115 -5.30 10.08 3.02
C ILE A 115 -6.82 9.97 2.89
N HIS A 116 -7.29 8.91 2.23
CA HIS A 116 -8.69 8.75 1.91
C HIS A 116 -9.05 7.29 1.73
N VAL A 117 -10.28 6.94 2.10
CA VAL A 117 -10.88 5.62 1.92
C VAL A 117 -12.29 5.84 1.41
N GLU A 118 -12.61 5.24 0.28
CA GLU A 118 -13.95 5.27 -0.31
C GLU A 118 -14.52 3.84 -0.32
N VAL A 119 -15.73 3.66 0.20
CA VAL A 119 -16.43 2.37 0.24
C VAL A 119 -17.73 2.50 -0.55
N LEU A 120 -17.73 1.91 -1.75
CA LEU A 120 -18.91 1.78 -2.60
C LEU A 120 -19.57 0.43 -2.32
N SER A 121 -20.90 0.41 -2.20
CA SER A 121 -21.63 -0.81 -1.88
C SER A 121 -22.97 -0.84 -2.59
N ARG A 122 -23.32 -2.01 -3.14
CA ARG A 122 -24.61 -2.26 -3.76
C ARG A 122 -25.78 -1.99 -2.79
N ASP A 123 -25.60 -2.32 -1.51
CA ASP A 123 -26.61 -2.09 -0.45
C ASP A 123 -26.88 -0.59 -0.21
N LYS A 124 -25.92 0.27 -0.53
CA LYS A 124 -26.06 1.74 -0.42
C LYS A 124 -26.68 2.39 -1.66
N GLY A 125 -27.01 1.59 -2.68
CA GLY A 125 -27.57 2.08 -3.95
C GLY A 125 -26.52 2.48 -4.99
N ASP A 126 -25.24 2.16 -4.77
CA ASP A 126 -24.19 2.41 -5.75
C ASP A 126 -24.30 1.47 -6.96
N VAL A 127 -24.05 2.00 -8.16
CA VAL A 127 -24.07 1.20 -9.40
C VAL A 127 -22.74 0.46 -9.54
N LEU A 128 -22.76 -0.85 -9.28
CA LEU A 128 -21.59 -1.74 -9.38
C LEU A 128 -21.78 -2.79 -10.48
N GLU A 129 -20.67 -3.28 -11.04
CA GLU A 129 -20.68 -4.38 -12.01
C GLU A 129 -21.35 -5.64 -11.43
N GLU A 130 -21.94 -6.46 -12.30
CA GLU A 130 -22.63 -7.67 -11.89
C GLU A 130 -21.68 -8.66 -11.20
N GLY A 131 -22.10 -9.21 -10.06
CA GLY A 131 -21.26 -10.08 -9.22
C GLY A 131 -20.27 -9.35 -8.32
N ILE A 132 -20.28 -8.01 -8.29
CA ILE A 132 -19.58 -7.20 -7.29
C ILE A 132 -20.57 -6.63 -6.29
N ASP A 133 -20.30 -6.88 -5.01
CA ASP A 133 -21.13 -6.42 -3.89
C ASP A 133 -20.61 -5.12 -3.28
N LYS A 134 -19.28 -5.02 -3.16
CA LYS A 134 -18.60 -3.87 -2.56
C LYS A 134 -17.28 -3.58 -3.27
N ILE A 135 -16.91 -2.30 -3.34
CA ILE A 135 -15.60 -1.85 -3.80
C ILE A 135 -15.03 -0.94 -2.72
N VAL A 136 -13.83 -1.25 -2.26
CA VAL A 136 -13.08 -0.39 -1.34
C VAL A 136 -11.88 0.16 -2.07
N LYS A 137 -11.78 1.48 -2.11
CA LYS A 137 -10.64 2.21 -2.64
C LYS A 137 -9.89 2.88 -1.51
N VAL A 138 -8.58 2.75 -1.51
CA VAL A 138 -7.68 3.34 -0.52
C VAL A 138 -6.68 4.22 -1.25
N SER A 139 -6.66 5.50 -0.92
CA SER A 139 -5.69 6.46 -1.45
C SER A 139 -4.53 6.63 -0.47
N ILE A 140 -3.32 6.36 -0.94
CA ILE A 140 -2.08 6.49 -0.17
C ILE A 140 -1.27 7.64 -0.77
N ALA A 141 -0.93 8.62 0.05
CA ALA A 141 -0.04 9.70 -0.34
C ALA A 141 1.39 9.41 0.13
N GLN A 142 2.35 9.61 -0.77
CA GLN A 142 3.77 9.55 -0.50
C GLN A 142 4.40 10.90 -0.81
N LYS A 143 5.03 11.52 0.20
CA LYS A 143 5.92 12.67 -0.02
C LYS A 143 7.26 12.15 -0.55
N ARG A 144 7.63 12.54 -1.77
CA ARG A 144 8.90 12.18 -2.41
C ARG A 144 9.79 13.40 -2.49
N LYS A 145 10.80 13.43 -1.64
CA LYS A 145 11.90 14.40 -1.73
C LYS A 145 12.81 14.02 -2.90
N ILE A 146 13.45 15.03 -3.48
CA ILE A 146 14.48 14.85 -4.50
C ILE A 146 15.63 13.99 -3.96
N LYS A 147 16.07 13.01 -4.75
CA LYS A 147 17.13 12.07 -4.36
C LYS A 147 18.07 11.75 -5.53
N VAL A 148 19.20 11.14 -5.18
CA VAL A 148 20.13 10.59 -6.17
C VAL A 148 19.40 9.60 -7.08
N GLY A 149 19.62 9.72 -8.39
CA GLY A 149 18.93 8.93 -9.42
C GLY A 149 17.70 9.62 -10.01
N ASP A 150 17.19 10.69 -9.40
CA ASP A 150 16.11 11.48 -10.00
C ASP A 150 16.64 12.26 -11.22
N LYS A 151 15.79 12.40 -12.23
CA LYS A 151 16.13 13.07 -13.49
C LYS A 151 15.55 14.47 -13.51
N VAL A 152 16.42 15.45 -13.75
CA VAL A 152 16.08 16.87 -13.85
C VAL A 152 16.38 17.39 -15.25
N ALA A 153 15.66 18.43 -15.66
CA ALA A 153 15.83 19.05 -16.96
C ALA A 153 15.55 20.56 -16.90
N GLY A 154 16.37 21.36 -17.57
CA GLY A 154 16.09 22.78 -17.78
C GLY A 154 15.26 23.04 -19.03
N ARG A 155 14.83 24.29 -19.21
CA ARG A 155 13.96 24.71 -20.32
C ARG A 155 14.64 24.67 -21.70
N HIS A 156 15.97 24.63 -21.73
CA HIS A 156 16.78 24.63 -22.96
C HIS A 156 17.26 23.23 -23.36
N GLY A 157 16.68 22.16 -22.79
CA GLY A 157 16.98 20.79 -23.17
C GLY A 157 18.21 20.17 -22.51
N ASN A 158 18.86 20.88 -21.58
CA ASN A 158 19.86 20.30 -20.69
C ASN A 158 19.18 19.31 -19.73
N LYS A 159 19.43 18.01 -19.93
CA LYS A 159 18.88 16.92 -19.11
C LYS A 159 20.02 16.27 -18.32
N GLY A 160 19.76 15.92 -17.08
CA GLY A 160 20.74 15.22 -16.26
C GLY A 160 20.10 14.44 -15.12
N VAL A 161 20.79 13.38 -14.70
CA VAL A 161 20.44 12.63 -13.49
C VAL A 161 21.26 13.19 -12.33
N ILE A 162 20.64 13.30 -11.17
CA ILE A 162 21.30 13.71 -9.93
C ILE A 162 22.26 12.59 -9.51
N SER A 163 23.55 12.90 -9.49
CA SER A 163 24.59 11.92 -9.13
C SER A 163 24.96 11.97 -7.66
N ILE A 164 24.94 13.15 -7.05
CA ILE A 164 25.32 13.35 -5.65
C ILE A 164 24.56 14.54 -5.07
N VAL A 165 24.23 14.44 -3.79
CA VAL A 165 23.75 15.53 -2.96
C VAL A 165 24.92 15.92 -2.07
N LEU A 166 25.42 17.14 -2.20
CA LEU A 166 26.54 17.64 -1.40
C LEU A 166 26.04 18.49 -0.22
N PRO A 167 26.68 18.38 0.97
CA PRO A 167 26.47 19.34 2.05
C PRO A 167 26.72 20.78 1.59
N GLU A 168 26.14 21.76 2.29
CA GLU A 168 26.22 23.16 1.90
C GLU A 168 27.66 23.70 1.98
N GLU A 169 28.43 23.23 2.95
CA GLU A 169 29.83 23.58 3.19
C GLU A 169 30.80 23.11 2.10
N ASP A 170 30.46 22.04 1.37
CA ASP A 170 31.28 21.48 0.31
C ASP A 170 30.93 22.04 -1.08
N MET A 171 29.84 22.82 -1.16
CA MET A 171 29.41 23.45 -2.41
C MET A 171 30.22 24.74 -2.67
N PRO A 172 30.51 25.07 -3.94
CA PRO A 172 31.07 26.37 -4.28
C PRO A 172 30.16 27.50 -3.81
N TYR A 173 30.74 28.47 -3.11
CA TYR A 173 30.05 29.63 -2.55
C TYR A 173 30.56 30.93 -3.19
N LEU A 174 29.74 31.97 -3.15
CA LEU A 174 30.07 33.33 -3.57
C LEU A 174 30.83 34.09 -2.46
N GLU A 175 31.45 35.24 -2.79
CA GLU A 175 32.23 36.02 -1.82
C GLU A 175 31.41 36.52 -0.61
N ASP A 176 30.09 36.59 -0.74
CA ASP A 176 29.16 36.93 0.34
C ASP A 176 28.72 35.73 1.19
N GLY A 177 29.18 34.52 0.85
CA GLY A 177 28.86 33.27 1.53
C GLY A 177 27.59 32.57 1.03
N THR A 178 26.98 33.00 -0.08
CA THR A 178 25.80 32.33 -0.68
C THR A 178 26.11 31.26 -1.71
#